data_AF-A0A5J4PUU0-F1
#
_entry.id   AF-A0A5J4PUU0-F1
#
_cell.length_a   1.000
_cell.length_b   1.000
_cell.length_c   1.000
_cell.angle_alpha   90.00
_cell.angle_beta   90.00
_cell.angle_gamma   90.00
#
_symmetry.space_group_name_H-M   'P 1'
#
loop_
_entity.id
_entity.type
_entity.pdbx_description
1 polymer ?
#
loop_
_entity_poly.entity_id
_entity_poly.type
_entity_poly.pdbx_seq_one_letter_code
_entity_poly.pdbx_strand_id
1 'polypeptide(L)'
;RCTKIAIEKIYCSKEVLDVELAGFRIITTLLDLMIDAVISPEKVYSQLLINRVSGQYDIKSPSLYEKIQAVLDYISGMTDVFAIDVYRKINGNRLPDV
;
A
#
# COMPACT_ATOMS: atom_id res chain seq x y z
N ARG A 1 28.51 -6.92 17.60
CA ARG A 1 28.06 -7.97 18.55
C ARG A 1 26.54 -7.93 18.78
N CYS A 2 25.95 -6.77 19.09
CA CYS A 2 24.50 -6.65 19.33
C CYS A 2 23.64 -6.99 18.10
N THR A 3 24.03 -6.57 16.90
CA THR A 3 23.25 -6.84 15.67
C THR A 3 23.01 -8.33 15.43
N LYS A 4 24.05 -9.17 15.56
CA LYS A 4 23.95 -10.61 15.35
C LYS A 4 22.97 -11.26 16.34
N ILE A 5 23.06 -10.87 17.61
CA ILE A 5 22.15 -11.37 18.66
C ILE A 5 20.72 -10.89 18.41
N ALA A 6 20.53 -9.63 18.00
CA ALA A 6 19.21 -9.09 17.68
C ALA A 6 18.57 -9.80 16.48
N ILE A 7 19.34 -10.10 15.43
CA ILE A 7 18.86 -10.89 14.29
C ILE A 7 18.40 -12.27 14.79
N GLU A 8 19.27 -13.00 15.48
CA GLU A 8 19.00 -14.38 15.91
C GLU A 8 17.87 -14.50 16.94
N LYS A 9 17.66 -13.48 17.79
CA LYS A 9 16.74 -13.56 18.94
C LYS A 9 15.49 -12.68 18.84
N ILE A 10 15.49 -11.66 17.98
CA ILE A 10 14.39 -10.69 17.87
C ILE A 10 13.81 -10.73 16.46
N TYR A 11 14.59 -10.37 15.43
CA TYR A 11 14.06 -10.22 14.07
C TYR A 11 13.68 -11.54 13.39
N CYS A 12 14.34 -12.65 13.75
CA CYS A 12 13.95 -13.99 13.27
C CYS A 12 12.91 -14.69 14.16
N SER A 13 12.30 -13.98 15.12
CA SER A 13 11.20 -14.54 15.91
C SER A 13 9.95 -14.72 15.04
N LYS A 14 9.14 -15.72 15.37
CA LYS A 14 7.92 -16.03 14.60
C LYS A 14 6.98 -14.83 14.51
N GLU A 15 6.81 -14.09 15.62
CA GLU A 15 5.95 -12.92 15.68
C GLU A 15 6.39 -11.80 14.71
N VAL A 16 7.69 -11.52 14.65
CA VAL A 16 8.23 -10.51 13.72
C VAL A 16 8.05 -10.95 12.28
N LEU A 17 8.33 -12.22 11.97
CA LEU A 17 8.16 -12.76 10.61
C LEU A 17 6.70 -12.71 10.15
N ASP A 18 5.75 -13.05 11.02
CA ASP A 18 4.32 -12.99 10.70
C ASP A 18 3.87 -11.55 10.38
N VAL A 19 4.40 -10.56 11.11
CA VAL A 19 4.14 -9.13 10.85
C VAL A 19 4.78 -8.68 9.53
N GLU A 20 6.03 -9.06 9.27
CA GLU A 20 6.73 -8.70 8.03
C GLU A 20 6.06 -9.31 6.79
N LEU A 21 5.63 -10.58 6.87
CA LEU A 21 4.90 -11.25 5.78
C LEU A 21 3.57 -10.56 5.49
N ALA A 22 2.82 -10.18 6.53
CA ALA A 22 1.58 -9.42 6.37
C ALA A 22 1.85 -8.05 5.74
N GLY A 23 2.88 -7.34 6.21
CA GLY A 23 3.31 -6.05 5.66
C GLY A 23 3.66 -6.13 4.19
N PHE A 24 4.49 -7.10 3.79
CA PHE A 24 4.87 -7.32 2.40
C PHE A 24 3.64 -7.54 1.51
N ARG A 25 2.73 -8.44 1.93
CA ARG A 25 1.49 -8.69 1.18
C ARG A 25 0.62 -7.44 1.03
N ILE A 26 0.48 -6.65 2.09
CA ILE A 26 -0.32 -5.42 2.08
C ILE A 26 0.28 -4.42 1.08
N ILE A 27 1.57 -4.12 1.20
CA ILE A 27 2.22 -3.11 0.36
C ILE A 27 2.22 -3.54 -1.10
N THR A 28 2.59 -4.80 -1.41
CA THR A 28 2.56 -5.30 -2.79
C THR A 28 1.16 -5.21 -3.40
N THR A 29 0.13 -5.64 -2.67
CA THR A 29 -1.25 -5.59 -3.19
C THR A 29 -1.70 -4.15 -3.43
N LEU A 30 -1.42 -3.23 -2.50
CA LEU A 30 -1.80 -1.83 -2.67
C LEU A 30 -1.06 -1.19 -3.85
N LEU A 31 0.23 -1.49 -3.99
CA LEU A 31 1.06 -0.97 -5.08
C LEU A 31 0.56 -1.46 -6.44
N ASP A 32 0.33 -2.77 -6.60
CA ASP A 32 -0.17 -3.35 -7.84
C ASP A 32 -1.52 -2.74 -8.24
N LEU A 33 -2.48 -2.65 -7.30
CA LEU A 33 -3.80 -2.08 -7.57
C LEU A 33 -3.73 -0.60 -7.97
N MET A 34 -2.88 0.18 -7.32
CA MET A 34 -2.76 1.61 -7.60
C MET A 34 -2.03 1.87 -8.93
N ILE A 35 -1.00 1.08 -9.25
CA ILE A 35 -0.29 1.15 -10.53
C ILE A 35 -1.25 0.78 -11.67
N ASP A 36 -1.98 -0.32 -11.54
CA ASP A 36 -2.99 -0.72 -12.52
C ASP A 36 -4.08 0.36 -12.70
N ALA A 37 -4.47 1.02 -11.61
CA ALA A 37 -5.46 2.09 -11.67
C ALA A 37 -4.97 3.30 -12.50
N VAL A 38 -3.71 3.71 -12.34
CA VAL A 38 -3.16 4.86 -13.08
C VAL A 38 -2.79 4.53 -14.54
N ILE A 39 -2.50 3.27 -14.84
CA ILE A 39 -2.30 2.75 -16.20
C ILE A 39 -3.63 2.68 -16.96
N SER A 40 -4.69 2.19 -16.30
CA SER A 40 -6.01 1.98 -16.88
C SER A 40 -7.10 2.81 -16.16
N PRO A 41 -7.09 4.16 -16.29
CA PRO A 41 -8.03 5.05 -15.60
C PRO A 41 -9.47 4.99 -16.17
N GLU A 42 -9.67 4.33 -17.31
CA GLU A 42 -10.98 4.14 -17.94
C GLU A 42 -11.91 3.22 -17.14
N LYS A 43 -11.36 2.36 -16.29
CA LYS A 43 -12.16 1.42 -15.48
C LYS A 43 -12.79 2.16 -14.30
N VAL A 44 -14.07 1.87 -14.02
CA VAL A 44 -14.80 2.44 -12.88
C VAL A 44 -14.06 2.21 -11.56
N TYR A 45 -13.52 1.00 -11.37
CA TYR A 45 -12.76 0.66 -10.16
C TYR A 45 -11.46 1.47 -10.02
N SER A 46 -10.74 1.67 -11.13
CA SER A 46 -9.54 2.52 -11.15
C SER A 46 -9.86 3.95 -10.75
N GLN A 47 -10.98 4.50 -11.23
CA GLN A 47 -11.40 5.85 -10.85
C GLN A 47 -11.72 5.96 -9.36
N LEU A 48 -12.34 4.95 -8.76
CA LEU A 48 -12.57 4.92 -7.31
C LEU A 48 -11.25 4.94 -6.51
N LEU A 49 -10.26 4.18 -6.95
CA LEU A 49 -8.93 4.15 -6.32
C LEU A 49 -8.19 5.49 -6.49
N ILE A 50 -8.17 6.04 -7.70
CA ILE A 50 -7.55 7.34 -8.00
C ILE A 50 -8.19 8.44 -7.16
N ASN A 51 -9.52 8.50 -7.10
CA ASN A 51 -10.23 9.55 -6.37
C ASN A 51 -10.06 9.46 -4.84
N ARG A 52 -9.56 8.35 -4.31
CA ARG A 52 -9.24 8.20 -2.89
C ARG A 52 -7.92 8.88 -2.50
N VAL A 53 -7.01 9.07 -3.45
CA VAL A 53 -5.70 9.67 -3.19
C VAL A 53 -5.88 11.16 -2.89
N SER A 54 -5.17 11.65 -1.88
CA SER A 54 -5.16 13.08 -1.56
C SER A 54 -4.67 13.90 -2.76
N GLY A 55 -5.29 15.06 -3.00
CA GLY A 55 -4.91 15.96 -4.10
C GLY A 55 -3.48 16.52 -4.02
N GLN A 56 -2.74 16.21 -2.95
CA GLN A 56 -1.31 16.51 -2.83
C GLN A 56 -0.41 15.67 -3.75
N TYR A 57 -0.92 14.53 -4.28
CA TYR A 57 -0.19 13.66 -5.20
C TYR A 57 -0.73 13.83 -6.63
N ASP A 58 0.13 14.15 -7.59
CA ASP A 58 -0.26 14.31 -8.99
C ASP A 58 -0.33 12.96 -9.74
N ILE A 59 -1.34 12.17 -9.40
CA ILE A 59 -1.63 10.89 -10.06
C ILE A 59 -2.35 11.03 -11.41
N LYS A 60 -2.64 12.27 -11.84
CA LYS A 60 -3.32 12.58 -13.11
C LYS A 60 -2.39 13.23 -14.13
N SER A 61 -1.09 13.29 -13.85
CA SER A 61 -0.07 13.76 -14.80
C SER A 61 -0.20 13.07 -16.17
N PRO A 62 0.12 13.77 -17.28
CA PRO A 62 0.18 13.15 -18.61
C PRO A 62 1.26 12.06 -18.74
N SER A 63 2.31 12.10 -17.92
CA SER A 63 3.43 11.15 -17.98
C SER A 63 3.17 9.91 -17.12
N LEU A 64 3.28 8.72 -17.71
CA LEU A 64 3.18 7.46 -16.96
C LEU A 64 4.20 7.38 -15.83
N TYR A 65 5.42 7.86 -16.06
CA TYR A 65 6.47 7.89 -15.06
C TYR A 65 6.06 8.71 -13.83
N GLU A 66 5.53 9.92 -14.05
CA GLU A 66 5.11 10.82 -12.97
C GLU A 66 3.91 10.25 -12.20
N LYS A 67 2.97 9.58 -12.88
CA LYS A 67 1.87 8.87 -12.22
C LYS A 67 2.37 7.76 -11.30
N ILE A 68 3.29 6.91 -11.78
CA ILE A 68 3.85 5.81 -10.99
C ILE A 68 4.64 6.37 -9.81
N GLN A 69 5.42 7.43 -10.02
CA GLN A 69 6.15 8.10 -8.94
C GLN A 69 5.17 8.66 -7.88
N ALA A 70 4.08 9.31 -8.29
CA ALA A 70 3.07 9.81 -7.36
C ALA A 70 2.37 8.67 -6.58
N VAL A 71 2.15 7.51 -7.20
CA VAL A 71 1.66 6.31 -6.51
C VAL A 71 2.67 5.81 -5.48
N LEU A 72 3.95 5.75 -5.82
CA LEU A 72 5.00 5.36 -4.89
C LEU A 72 5.05 6.31 -3.68
N ASP A 73 5.05 7.62 -3.93
CA ASP A 73 5.05 8.65 -2.88
C ASP A 73 3.82 8.54 -1.96
N TYR A 74 2.66 8.19 -2.53
CA TYR A 74 1.43 7.96 -1.78
C TYR A 74 1.52 6.72 -0.89
N ILE A 75 1.97 5.58 -1.42
CA ILE A 75 2.10 4.33 -0.66
C ILE A 75 3.19 4.45 0.42
N SER A 76 4.36 5.02 0.09
CA SER A 76 5.44 5.19 1.07
C SER A 76 5.12 6.20 2.16
N GLY A 77 4.22 7.14 1.88
CA GLY A 77 3.73 8.12 2.86
C GLY A 77 2.68 7.56 3.83
N MET A 78 2.23 6.32 3.66
CA MET A 78 1.27 5.70 4.56
C MET A 78 1.91 5.28 5.89
N THR A 79 1.16 5.41 6.98
CA THR A 79 1.49 4.73 8.23
C THR A 79 0.99 3.28 8.19
N ASP A 80 1.57 2.39 8.99
CA ASP A 80 1.16 0.97 9.06
C ASP A 80 -0.34 0.81 9.30
N VAL A 81 -0.89 1.59 10.24
CA VAL A 81 -2.32 1.57 10.59
C VAL A 81 -3.18 1.97 9.41
N PHE A 82 -2.75 3.00 8.66
CA PHE A 82 -3.47 3.47 7.49
C PHE A 82 -3.41 2.46 6.33
N ALA A 83 -2.24 1.89 6.04
CA ALA A 83 -2.07 0.88 5.00
C ALA A 83 -2.94 -0.37 5.27
N ILE A 84 -2.97 -0.84 6.52
CA ILE A 84 -3.82 -1.96 6.94
C ILE A 84 -5.31 -1.63 6.76
N ASP A 85 -5.74 -0.42 7.14
CA ASP A 85 -7.14 0.01 6.99
C ASP A 85 -7.57 0.09 5.51
N VAL A 86 -6.73 0.69 4.67
CA VAL A 86 -6.96 0.78 3.21
C VAL A 86 -7.05 -0.62 2.61
N TYR A 87 -6.10 -1.50 2.91
CA TYR A 87 -6.08 -2.88 2.44
C TYR A 87 -7.33 -3.66 2.85
N ARG A 88 -7.78 -3.53 4.10
CA ARG A 88 -9.01 -4.20 4.59
C ARG A 88 -10.26 -3.69 3.89
N LYS A 89 -10.37 -2.38 3.67
CA LYS A 89 -11.50 -1.76 2.96
C LYS A 89 -11.56 -2.22 1.50
N ILE A 90 -10.41 -2.29 0.84
CA ILE A 90 -10.31 -2.71 -0.56
C ILE A 90 -10.69 -4.18 -0.73
N ASN A 91 -10.23 -5.05 0.17
CA ASN A 91 -10.51 -6.49 0.10
C ASN A 91 -11.90 -6.88 0.66
N GLY A 92 -12.73 -5.92 1.08
CA GLY A 92 -14.05 -6.19 1.64
C GLY A 92 -14.02 -6.86 3.02
N ASN A 93 -12.86 -6.87 3.71
CA ASN A 93 -12.71 -7.44 5.04
C ASN A 93 -13.36 -6.58 6.15
N ARG A 94 -13.76 -5.36 5.80
CA ARG A 94 -14.60 -4.47 6.60
C ARG A 94 -15.58 -3.77 5.68
N LEU A 95 -16.84 -4.18 5.71
CA LEU A 95 -17.96 -3.34 5.28
C LEU A 95 -18.24 -2.33 6.41
N PRO A 96 -18.68 -1.09 6.10
CA PRO A 96 -19.11 -0.17 7.15
C PRO A 96 -20.23 -0.86 7.95
N ASP A 97 -20.05 -0.92 9.26
CA ASP A 97 -21.09 -1.37 10.18
C ASP A 97 -22.29 -0.43 9.98
N VAL A 98 -23.36 -0.95 9.38
CA VAL A 98 -24.65 -0.27 9.26
C VAL A 98 -25.46 -0.58 10.50
#